data_AF-A0A2M9ZGX4-F1
#
_entry.id   AF-A0A2M9ZGX4-F1
#
_cell.length_a   1.000
_cell.length_b   1.000
_cell.length_c   1.000
_cell.angle_alpha   90.00
_cell.angle_beta   90.00
_cell.angle_gamma   90.00
#
_symmetry.space_group_name_H-M   'P 1'
#
loop_
_entity.id
_entity.type
_entity.pdbx_description
1 polymer ?
#
loop_
_entity_poly.entity_id
_entity_poly.type
_entity_poly.pdbx_seq_one_letter_code
_entity_poly.pdbx_strand_id
1 'polypeptide(L)'
;MEELENSKPWSVHRLMRSPVPEILLIFLYIFFSLLKAMGIRGNHREGWPFIFGAMFAEIGIYLIPPAILMIVKGLRTFRRFLILAVGFASISFICSVPILPKKEILVATLPVSGIQPTERFTATEFGKLKTNTLGAEFEGVIYVFTEMEYLSRPSGKMFLEDVASGVKSKGLETLGGEIVSEYPVDIGKLESVEVQQKVNEEFYMKTRVYIVADKIYSAAVMGSPKNLDKQEVRKFFESVHIEKQDTPKERDDD
;
A
#
# COMPACT_ATOMS: atom_id res chain seq x y z
N MET A 1 34.61 1.65 69.43
CA MET A 1 34.06 2.39 68.29
C MET A 1 35.08 2.24 67.17
N GLU A 2 34.94 1.16 66.41
CA GLU A 2 35.75 0.91 65.21
C GLU A 2 34.97 1.41 64.00
N GLU A 3 35.66 2.17 63.16
CA GLU A 3 35.13 2.88 62.00
C GLU A 3 34.71 1.90 60.90
N LEU A 4 33.43 2.01 60.52
CA LEU A 4 32.82 1.40 59.35
C LEU A 4 33.15 2.27 58.12
N GLU A 5 34.36 2.13 57.58
CA GLU A 5 34.77 2.82 56.36
C GLU A 5 35.17 1.83 55.26
N ASN A 6 34.17 1.21 54.61
CA ASN A 6 34.37 0.62 53.28
C ASN A 6 33.02 0.36 52.57
N SER A 7 32.40 1.44 52.08
CA SER A 7 31.41 1.32 51.01
C SER A 7 31.76 2.31 49.89
N LYS A 8 32.82 1.98 49.12
CA LYS A 8 33.02 2.65 47.83
C LYS A 8 31.79 2.35 46.98
N PRO A 9 31.09 3.37 46.45
CA PRO A 9 29.99 3.14 45.54
C PRO A 9 30.55 2.39 44.33
N TRP A 10 29.95 1.25 44.00
CA TRP A 10 30.23 0.54 42.77
C TRP A 10 30.03 1.52 41.62
N SER A 11 31.14 2.07 41.14
CA SER A 11 31.13 3.12 40.14
C SER A 11 30.45 2.56 38.90
N VAL A 12 29.30 3.13 38.53
CA VAL A 12 28.57 2.89 37.28
C VAL A 12 29.50 2.98 36.06
N HIS A 13 30.65 3.63 36.20
CA HIS A 13 31.76 3.63 35.25
C HIS A 13 32.30 2.26 34.84
N ARG A 14 32.16 1.20 35.65
CA ARG A 14 32.71 -0.13 35.31
C ARG A 14 31.81 -0.92 34.35
N LEU A 15 30.49 -0.68 34.39
CA LEU A 15 29.53 -1.22 33.41
C LEU A 15 29.66 -0.55 32.02
N MET A 16 30.29 0.62 31.93
CA MET A 16 30.47 1.37 30.68
C MET A 16 31.75 1.02 29.89
N ARG A 17 32.56 0.06 30.33
CA ARG A 17 33.75 -0.42 29.59
C ARG A 17 33.55 -1.74 28.85
N SER A 18 32.40 -2.39 29.04
CA SER A 18 32.04 -3.56 28.25
C SER A 18 31.64 -3.11 26.85
N PRO A 19 32.02 -3.82 25.76
CA PRO A 19 31.58 -3.51 24.40
C PRO A 19 30.09 -3.83 24.15
N VAL A 20 29.44 -4.50 25.10
CA VAL A 20 28.02 -4.91 25.04
C VAL A 20 27.03 -3.76 24.71
N PRO A 21 27.17 -2.53 25.26
CA PRO A 21 26.27 -1.41 24.93
C PRO A 21 26.44 -0.91 23.50
N GLU A 22 27.61 -1.05 22.90
CA GLU A 22 27.91 -0.57 21.55
C GLU A 22 27.32 -1.53 20.51
N ILE A 23 27.48 -2.83 20.75
CA ILE A 23 26.87 -3.89 19.95
C ILE A 23 25.34 -3.75 19.96
N LEU A 24 24.73 -3.51 21.13
CA LEU A 24 23.29 -3.30 21.26
C LEU A 24 22.79 -2.09 20.44
N LEU A 25 23.52 -0.98 20.47
CA LEU A 25 23.16 0.23 19.71
C LEU A 25 23.23 -0.01 18.19
N ILE A 26 24.21 -0.76 17.72
CA ILE A 26 24.32 -1.16 16.31
C ILE A 26 23.12 -2.03 15.91
N PHE A 27 22.74 -3.02 16.74
CA PHE A 27 21.57 -3.86 16.47
C PHE A 27 20.27 -3.06 16.45
N LEU A 28 20.07 -2.13 17.39
CA LEU A 28 18.90 -1.24 17.41
C LEU A 28 18.84 -0.37 16.16
N TYR A 29 19.97 0.17 15.73
CA TYR A 29 20.07 0.97 14.52
C TYR A 29 19.69 0.18 13.26
N ILE A 30 20.25 -1.03 13.10
CA ILE A 30 19.91 -1.95 12.00
C ILE A 30 18.43 -2.30 12.04
N PHE A 31 17.89 -2.61 13.22
CA PHE A 31 16.48 -2.95 13.42
C PHE A 31 15.53 -1.82 12.99
N PHE A 32 15.76 -0.57 13.41
CA PHE A 32 14.92 0.56 12.99
C PHE A 32 15.04 0.87 11.50
N SER A 33 16.23 0.70 10.92
CA SER A 33 16.44 0.88 9.48
C SER A 33 15.70 -0.19 8.67
N LEU A 34 15.72 -1.45 9.12
CA LEU A 34 14.93 -2.54 8.52
C LEU A 34 13.42 -2.29 8.65
N LEU A 35 12.96 -1.88 9.84
CA LEU A 35 11.54 -1.55 10.07
C LEU A 35 11.06 -0.40 9.17
N LYS A 36 11.86 0.66 9.01
CA LYS A 36 11.53 1.78 8.13
C LYS A 36 11.45 1.34 6.67
N ALA A 37 12.41 0.52 6.22
CA ALA A 37 12.42 -0.03 4.88
C ALA A 37 11.19 -0.91 4.58
N MET A 38 10.74 -1.71 5.56
CA MET A 38 9.49 -2.47 5.45
C MET A 38 8.24 -1.56 5.37
N GLY A 39 8.34 -0.31 5.84
CA GLY A 39 7.27 0.69 5.79
C GLY A 39 7.23 1.55 4.51
N ILE A 40 8.25 1.49 3.65
CA ILE A 40 8.25 2.24 2.39
C ILE A 40 7.23 1.61 1.44
N ARG A 41 6.12 2.30 1.21
CA ARG A 41 5.14 1.97 0.18
C ARG A 41 5.77 2.23 -1.20
N GLY A 42 6.58 1.29 -1.68
CA GLY A 42 7.16 1.34 -3.02
C GLY A 42 6.09 1.19 -4.09
N ASN A 43 6.16 2.05 -5.10
CA ASN A 43 5.37 1.96 -6.31
C ASN A 43 5.84 0.74 -7.13
N HIS A 44 4.94 0.00 -7.78
CA HIS A 44 5.25 -1.31 -8.37
C HIS A 44 6.30 -1.28 -9.50
N ARG A 45 6.60 -0.11 -10.08
CA ARG A 45 7.69 0.10 -11.06
C ARG A 45 9.09 0.12 -10.46
N GLU A 46 9.18 0.32 -9.15
CA GLU A 46 10.42 0.24 -8.40
C GLU A 46 10.56 -1.20 -7.88
N GLY A 47 11.06 -2.09 -8.73
CA GLY A 47 11.25 -3.49 -8.38
C GLY A 47 12.13 -3.67 -7.13
N TRP A 48 12.22 -4.90 -6.62
CA TRP A 48 13.14 -5.27 -5.54
C TRP A 48 14.54 -4.62 -5.65
N PRO A 49 15.17 -4.49 -6.83
CA PRO A 49 16.46 -3.80 -6.96
C PRO A 49 16.43 -2.31 -6.61
N PHE A 50 15.32 -1.60 -6.84
CA PHE A 50 15.17 -0.20 -6.44
C PHE A 50 14.94 -0.08 -4.93
N ILE A 51 14.09 -0.93 -4.36
CA ILE A 51 13.85 -0.97 -2.91
C ILE A 51 15.14 -1.34 -2.18
N PHE A 52 15.83 -2.39 -2.62
CA PHE A 52 17.16 -2.75 -2.12
C PHE A 52 18.17 -1.62 -2.36
N GLY A 53 18.18 -0.99 -3.54
CA GLY A 53 19.06 0.13 -3.84
C GLY A 53 18.85 1.33 -2.93
N ALA A 54 17.59 1.69 -2.65
CA ALA A 54 17.21 2.75 -1.71
C ALA A 54 17.57 2.37 -0.26
N MET A 55 17.36 1.11 0.13
CA MET A 55 17.79 0.58 1.43
C MET A 55 19.31 0.63 1.58
N PHE A 56 20.07 0.17 0.58
CA PHE A 56 21.54 0.19 0.60
C PHE A 56 22.07 1.63 0.53
N ALA A 57 21.41 2.54 -0.19
CA ALA A 57 21.77 3.95 -0.23
C ALA A 57 21.48 4.65 1.12
N GLU A 58 20.34 4.41 1.76
CA GLU A 58 20.06 4.95 3.10
C GLU A 58 21.03 4.35 4.13
N ILE A 59 21.15 3.02 4.20
CA ILE A 59 22.10 2.34 5.09
C ILE A 59 23.52 2.87 4.84
N GLY A 60 23.92 3.06 3.58
CA GLY A 60 25.19 3.69 3.20
C GLY A 60 25.33 5.12 3.70
N ILE A 61 24.36 6.00 3.47
CA ILE A 61 24.35 7.40 3.91
C ILE A 61 24.49 7.51 5.43
N TYR A 62 23.95 6.55 6.18
CA TYR A 62 24.01 6.56 7.63
C TYR A 62 25.19 5.77 8.23
N LEU A 63 25.78 4.81 7.50
CA LEU A 63 26.96 4.04 7.94
C LEU A 63 28.31 4.63 7.46
N ILE A 64 28.32 5.39 6.37
CA ILE A 64 29.52 6.05 5.85
C ILE A 64 30.05 7.12 6.83
N PRO A 65 29.23 8.03 7.39
CA PRO A 65 29.69 8.99 8.39
C PRO A 65 30.32 8.35 9.65
N PRO A 66 29.76 7.31 10.30
CA PRO A 66 30.42 6.63 11.42
C PRO A 66 31.70 5.90 11.01
N ALA A 67 31.75 5.28 9.83
CA ALA A 67 32.96 4.63 9.34
C ALA A 67 34.09 5.66 9.09
N ILE A 68 33.78 6.81 8.51
CA ILE A 68 34.72 7.93 8.34
C ILE A 68 35.15 8.49 9.71
N LEU A 69 34.22 8.65 10.66
CA LEU A 69 34.52 9.14 12.01
C LEU A 69 35.34 8.13 12.86
N MET A 70 35.23 6.83 12.61
CA MET A 70 36.08 5.80 13.24
C MET A 70 37.55 5.93 12.80
N ILE A 71 37.80 6.35 11.56
CA ILE A 71 39.16 6.58 11.03
C ILE A 71 39.78 7.83 11.70
N VAL A 72 38.94 8.80 12.11
CA VAL A 72 39.35 10.05 12.76
C VAL A 72 39.22 9.94 14.29
N LYS A 73 40.07 9.09 14.92
CA LYS A 73 40.31 8.94 16.38
C LYS A 73 39.17 9.36 17.33
N GLY A 74 38.46 8.38 17.89
CA GLY A 74 37.81 8.52 19.21
C GLY A 74 36.59 7.62 19.44
N LEU A 75 36.77 6.49 20.13
CA LEU A 75 35.68 5.59 20.55
C LEU A 75 34.58 6.28 21.38
N ARG A 76 34.92 7.34 22.15
CA ARG A 76 33.91 8.16 22.86
C ARG A 76 33.02 8.97 21.92
N THR A 77 33.58 9.43 20.80
CA THR A 77 32.86 10.17 19.77
C THR A 77 31.94 9.22 18.99
N PHE A 78 32.41 7.99 18.75
CA PHE A 78 31.64 6.93 18.11
C PHE A 78 30.39 6.52 18.91
N ARG A 79 30.50 6.36 20.23
CA ARG A 79 29.33 6.05 21.09
C ARG A 79 28.29 7.17 21.10
N ARG A 80 28.72 8.44 21.18
CA ARG A 80 27.80 9.60 21.10
C ARG A 80 27.12 9.68 19.73
N PHE A 81 27.87 9.39 18.68
CA PHE A 81 27.35 9.30 17.32
C PHE A 81 26.28 8.20 17.21
N LEU A 82 26.54 6.98 17.69
CA LEU A 82 25.56 5.88 17.64
C LEU A 82 24.26 6.23 18.36
N ILE A 83 24.34 6.88 19.51
CA ILE A 83 23.14 7.34 20.25
C ILE A 83 22.35 8.35 19.42
N LEU A 84 23.02 9.31 18.78
CA LEU A 84 22.37 10.29 17.90
C LEU A 84 21.77 9.61 16.66
N ALA A 85 22.47 8.69 16.02
CA ALA A 85 22.00 7.96 14.85
C ALA A 85 20.77 7.10 15.16
N VAL A 86 20.77 6.39 16.29
CA VAL A 86 19.58 5.66 16.78
C VAL A 86 18.44 6.62 17.07
N GLY A 87 18.70 7.75 17.74
CA GLY A 87 17.69 8.77 18.01
C GLY A 87 17.04 9.32 16.74
N PHE A 88 17.85 9.68 15.74
CA PHE A 88 17.35 10.13 14.44
C PHE A 88 16.59 9.03 13.68
N ALA A 89 17.08 7.78 13.71
CA ALA A 89 16.38 6.65 13.11
C ALA A 89 15.02 6.39 13.77
N SER A 90 14.94 6.46 15.10
CA SER A 90 13.70 6.31 15.86
C SER A 90 12.72 7.46 15.61
N ILE A 91 13.18 8.71 15.60
CA ILE A 91 12.33 9.88 15.28
C ILE A 91 11.84 9.79 13.84
N SER A 92 12.73 9.46 12.89
CA SER A 92 12.38 9.26 11.49
C SER A 92 11.35 8.15 11.36
N PHE A 93 11.53 7.02 12.04
CA PHE A 93 10.56 5.92 12.10
C PHE A 93 9.21 6.41 12.64
N ILE A 94 9.18 7.05 13.80
CA ILE A 94 7.93 7.58 14.41
C ILE A 94 7.23 8.58 13.47
N CYS A 95 7.98 9.45 12.79
CA CYS A 95 7.43 10.40 11.83
C CYS A 95 7.01 9.76 10.49
N SER A 96 7.50 8.57 10.18
CA SER A 96 7.15 7.80 8.97
C SER A 96 6.15 6.68 9.23
N VAL A 97 5.85 6.36 10.50
CA VAL A 97 4.64 5.62 10.85
C VAL A 97 3.47 6.46 10.35
N PRO A 98 2.68 5.96 9.38
CA PRO A 98 1.58 6.72 8.84
C PRO A 98 0.61 7.00 9.99
N ILE A 99 0.51 8.27 10.38
CA ILE A 99 -0.63 8.81 11.13
C ILE A 99 -1.85 8.32 10.36
N LEU A 100 -2.64 7.43 10.98
CA LEU A 100 -3.79 6.70 10.42
C LEU A 100 -4.17 7.21 9.03
N PRO A 101 -3.84 6.48 7.95
CA PRO A 101 -4.08 6.99 6.61
C PRO A 101 -5.56 7.34 6.53
N LYS A 102 -5.86 8.61 6.17
CA LYS A 102 -7.23 9.01 5.82
C LYS A 102 -7.75 7.93 4.87
N LYS A 103 -8.95 7.41 5.13
CA LYS A 103 -9.52 6.38 4.28
C LYS A 103 -9.72 6.99 2.90
N GLU A 104 -8.83 6.67 1.98
CA GLU A 104 -8.98 7.00 0.57
C GLU A 104 -9.89 5.94 -0.04
N ILE A 105 -11.01 6.39 -0.59
CA ILE A 105 -11.96 5.53 -1.30
C ILE A 105 -12.02 5.98 -2.75
N LEU A 106 -12.28 5.03 -3.65
CA LEU A 106 -12.51 5.35 -5.05
C LEU A 106 -14.01 5.48 -5.30
N VAL A 107 -14.41 6.56 -5.97
CA VAL A 107 -15.82 6.85 -6.28
C VAL A 107 -15.95 7.00 -7.79
N ALA A 108 -17.08 6.54 -8.33
CA ALA A 108 -17.46 6.68 -9.73
C ALA A 108 -18.88 7.24 -9.83
N THR A 109 -19.14 8.09 -10.82
CA THR A 109 -20.49 8.61 -11.09
C THR A 109 -21.16 7.76 -12.16
N LEU A 110 -22.27 7.12 -11.81
CA LEU A 110 -23.08 6.36 -12.76
C LEU A 110 -24.04 7.29 -13.52
N PRO A 111 -24.40 6.95 -14.77
CA PRO A 111 -25.26 7.80 -15.61
C PRO A 111 -26.71 7.91 -15.13
N VAL A 112 -27.10 7.18 -14.07
CA VAL A 112 -28.45 7.17 -13.52
C VAL A 112 -28.39 7.33 -11.99
N SER A 113 -29.31 8.13 -11.43
CA SER A 113 -29.48 8.33 -9.99
C SER A 113 -30.36 7.25 -9.35
N GLY A 114 -30.12 6.90 -8.08
CA GLY A 114 -31.01 6.03 -7.28
C GLY A 114 -30.65 4.54 -7.26
N ILE A 115 -29.40 4.22 -7.58
CA ILE A 115 -28.90 2.84 -7.60
C ILE A 115 -28.67 2.36 -6.18
N GLN A 116 -29.27 1.23 -5.81
CA GLN A 116 -29.01 0.61 -4.52
C GLN A 116 -27.71 -0.22 -4.58
N PRO A 117 -26.75 0.04 -3.69
CA PRO A 117 -25.57 -0.81 -3.58
C PRO A 117 -25.97 -2.22 -3.21
N THR A 118 -25.45 -3.19 -3.96
CA THR A 118 -25.59 -4.61 -3.63
C THR A 118 -24.33 -5.06 -2.93
N GLU A 119 -24.46 -5.47 -1.66
CA GLU A 119 -23.39 -6.07 -0.89
C GLU A 119 -23.45 -7.61 -1.02
N ARG A 120 -22.31 -8.25 -1.28
CA ARG A 120 -22.16 -9.71 -1.32
C ARG A 120 -20.89 -10.14 -0.61
N PHE A 121 -20.93 -11.35 -0.06
CA PHE A 121 -19.78 -12.00 0.55
C PHE A 121 -19.46 -13.28 -0.21
N THR A 122 -18.23 -13.40 -0.71
CA THR A 122 -17.78 -14.55 -1.48
C THR A 122 -16.57 -15.18 -0.79
N ALA A 123 -16.60 -16.50 -0.59
CA ALA A 123 -15.41 -17.23 -0.18
C ALA A 123 -14.51 -17.45 -1.40
N THR A 124 -13.26 -17.03 -1.32
CA THR A 124 -12.23 -17.24 -2.34
C THR A 124 -11.10 -18.09 -1.74
N GLU A 125 -10.22 -18.64 -2.59
CA GLU A 125 -8.99 -19.33 -2.16
C GLU A 125 -8.11 -18.44 -1.27
N PHE A 126 -8.27 -17.12 -1.39
CA PHE A 126 -7.54 -16.09 -0.66
C PHE A 126 -8.29 -15.57 0.58
N GLY A 127 -9.46 -16.13 0.93
CA GLY A 127 -10.26 -15.73 2.09
C GLY A 127 -11.62 -15.14 1.75
N LYS A 128 -12.27 -14.50 2.73
CA LYS A 128 -13.60 -13.89 2.57
C LYS A 128 -13.50 -12.53 1.89
N LEU A 129 -14.09 -12.41 0.71
CA LEU A 129 -14.18 -11.19 -0.07
C LEU A 129 -15.55 -10.54 0.14
N LYS A 130 -15.57 -9.31 0.64
CA LYS A 130 -16.75 -8.44 0.64
C LYS A 130 -16.75 -7.62 -0.65
N THR A 131 -17.85 -7.64 -1.39
CA THR A 131 -18.01 -6.90 -2.63
C THR A 131 -19.21 -5.98 -2.56
N ASN A 132 -19.02 -4.69 -2.80
CA ASN A 132 -20.08 -3.70 -2.93
C ASN A 132 -20.19 -3.28 -4.39
N THR A 133 -21.32 -3.55 -5.03
CA THR A 133 -21.52 -3.26 -6.45
C THR A 133 -22.62 -2.23 -6.65
N LEU A 134 -22.33 -1.21 -7.45
CA LEU A 134 -23.27 -0.25 -8.01
C LEU A 134 -23.44 -0.56 -9.50
N GLY A 135 -24.67 -0.78 -9.95
CA GLY A 135 -24.97 -1.10 -11.34
C GLY A 135 -26.04 -0.17 -11.93
N ALA A 136 -25.86 0.27 -13.17
CA ALA A 136 -26.83 1.05 -13.92
C ALA A 136 -26.97 0.50 -15.34
N GLU A 137 -28.15 0.58 -15.93
CA GLU A 137 -28.31 0.39 -17.38
C GLU A 137 -28.73 1.72 -18.00
N PHE A 138 -28.03 2.14 -19.06
CA PHE A 138 -28.34 3.35 -19.80
C PHE A 138 -28.02 3.16 -21.28
N GLU A 139 -29.00 3.44 -22.14
CA GLU A 139 -28.90 3.30 -23.62
C GLU A 139 -28.36 1.93 -24.11
N GLY A 140 -28.76 0.84 -23.46
CA GLY A 140 -28.30 -0.51 -23.81
C GLY A 140 -26.83 -0.77 -23.48
N VAL A 141 -26.28 -0.02 -22.52
CA VAL A 141 -24.98 -0.27 -21.89
C VAL A 141 -25.21 -0.47 -20.40
N ILE A 142 -24.62 -1.54 -19.87
CA ILE A 142 -24.60 -1.83 -18.44
C ILE A 142 -23.31 -1.25 -17.88
N TYR A 143 -23.43 -0.38 -16.89
CA TYR A 143 -22.33 0.26 -16.16
C TYR A 143 -22.26 -0.37 -14.77
N VAL A 144 -21.08 -0.79 -14.35
CA VAL A 144 -20.86 -1.47 -13.08
C VAL A 144 -19.66 -0.85 -12.40
N PHE A 145 -19.80 -0.45 -11.15
CA PHE A 145 -18.69 -0.09 -10.28
C PHE A 145 -18.70 -1.00 -9.06
N THR A 146 -17.60 -1.71 -8.85
CA THR A 146 -17.46 -2.70 -7.78
C THR A 146 -16.29 -2.33 -6.90
N GLU A 147 -16.54 -2.20 -5.60
CA GLU A 147 -15.53 -2.20 -4.55
C GLU A 147 -15.38 -3.62 -3.99
N MET A 148 -14.16 -4.06 -3.76
CA MET A 148 -13.82 -5.37 -3.21
C MET A 148 -12.84 -5.22 -2.04
N GLU A 149 -13.20 -5.81 -0.90
CA GLU A 149 -12.44 -5.77 0.35
C GLU A 149 -12.26 -7.19 0.88
N TYR A 150 -11.00 -7.62 1.08
CA TYR A 150 -10.70 -8.89 1.73
C TYR A 150 -10.83 -8.74 3.25
N LEU A 151 -11.80 -9.42 3.85
CA LEU A 151 -12.04 -9.42 5.30
C LEU A 151 -10.98 -10.22 6.07
N SER A 152 -10.36 -11.19 5.40
CA SER A 152 -9.26 -12.00 5.92
C SER A 152 -8.19 -12.07 4.83
N ARG A 153 -7.23 -11.15 4.86
CA ARG A 153 -6.16 -11.10 3.86
C ARG A 153 -5.21 -12.29 3.98
N PRO A 154 -4.73 -12.89 2.87
CA PRO A 154 -3.45 -13.58 2.88
C PRO A 154 -2.36 -12.56 3.23
N SER A 155 -1.28 -13.00 3.87
CA SER A 155 -0.15 -12.16 4.29
C SER A 155 0.69 -11.55 3.14
N GLY A 156 0.13 -11.39 1.94
CA GLY A 156 0.81 -10.92 0.73
C GLY A 156 0.33 -9.55 0.24
N LYS A 157 1.23 -8.81 -0.39
CA LYS A 157 0.90 -7.60 -1.17
C LYS A 157 0.16 -8.06 -2.43
N MET A 158 -0.99 -7.46 -2.72
CA MET A 158 -1.72 -7.69 -3.98
C MET A 158 -1.17 -6.77 -5.07
N PHE A 159 -0.85 -7.33 -6.23
CA PHE A 159 -0.40 -6.58 -7.39
C PHE A 159 -1.57 -6.35 -8.35
N LEU A 160 -1.53 -5.23 -9.07
CA LEU A 160 -2.61 -4.82 -9.96
C LEU A 160 -2.78 -5.81 -11.11
N GLU A 161 -1.66 -6.36 -11.59
CA GLU A 161 -1.58 -7.37 -12.64
C GLU A 161 -2.22 -8.69 -12.21
N ASP A 162 -2.02 -9.10 -10.96
CA ASP A 162 -2.64 -10.32 -10.41
C ASP A 162 -4.16 -10.18 -10.35
N VAL A 163 -4.63 -9.00 -9.94
CA VAL A 163 -6.07 -8.70 -9.89
C VAL A 163 -6.65 -8.65 -11.31
N ALA A 164 -5.98 -7.97 -12.24
CA ALA A 164 -6.40 -7.94 -13.64
C ALA A 164 -6.43 -9.36 -14.24
N SER A 165 -5.46 -10.21 -13.89
CA SER A 165 -5.45 -11.63 -14.24
C SER A 165 -6.64 -12.39 -13.66
N GLY A 166 -6.98 -12.15 -12.40
CA GLY A 166 -8.17 -12.72 -11.76
C GLY A 166 -9.47 -12.31 -12.47
N VAL A 167 -9.59 -11.03 -12.84
CA VAL A 167 -10.75 -10.52 -13.59
C VAL A 167 -10.84 -11.16 -14.96
N LYS A 168 -9.72 -11.30 -15.70
CA LYS A 168 -9.67 -12.01 -16.99
C LYS A 168 -10.15 -13.45 -16.85
N SER A 169 -9.54 -14.21 -15.96
CA SER A 169 -9.86 -15.63 -15.78
C SER A 169 -11.32 -15.83 -15.39
N LYS A 170 -11.84 -15.03 -14.43
CA LYS A 170 -13.25 -15.14 -14.01
C LYS A 170 -14.22 -14.66 -15.09
N GLY A 171 -13.88 -13.60 -15.81
CA GLY A 171 -14.65 -13.10 -16.94
C GLY A 171 -14.78 -14.13 -18.05
N LEU A 172 -13.68 -14.81 -18.40
CA LEU A 172 -13.70 -15.89 -19.39
C LEU A 172 -14.48 -17.12 -18.90
N GLU A 173 -14.33 -17.50 -17.62
CA GLU A 173 -15.07 -18.62 -17.04
C GLU A 173 -16.59 -18.36 -17.00
N THR A 174 -16.98 -17.13 -16.65
CA THR A 174 -18.40 -16.79 -16.38
C THR A 174 -19.15 -16.35 -17.64
N LEU A 175 -18.49 -15.55 -18.49
CA LEU A 175 -19.11 -14.95 -19.67
C LEU A 175 -18.65 -15.61 -20.98
N GLY A 176 -17.54 -16.35 -20.97
CA GLY A 176 -16.92 -16.89 -22.19
C GLY A 176 -16.20 -15.82 -23.02
N GLY A 177 -15.89 -16.15 -24.28
CA GLY A 177 -15.30 -15.20 -25.23
C GLY A 177 -13.77 -15.15 -25.21
N GLU A 178 -13.20 -14.03 -25.63
CA GLU A 178 -11.75 -13.82 -25.79
C GLU A 178 -11.31 -12.44 -25.29
N ILE A 179 -10.07 -12.35 -24.81
CA ILE A 179 -9.44 -11.08 -24.45
C ILE A 179 -8.93 -10.39 -25.71
N VAL A 180 -9.40 -9.17 -25.95
CA VAL A 180 -9.05 -8.36 -27.13
C VAL A 180 -7.82 -7.52 -26.86
N SER A 181 -7.76 -6.90 -25.68
CA SER A 181 -6.67 -6.02 -25.30
C SER A 181 -6.52 -5.92 -23.79
N GLU A 182 -5.29 -5.64 -23.37
CA GLU A 182 -4.91 -5.38 -21.99
C GLU A 182 -3.77 -4.37 -22.00
N TYR A 183 -3.93 -3.26 -21.30
CA TYR A 183 -2.89 -2.26 -21.21
C TYR A 183 -2.99 -1.45 -19.91
N PRO A 184 -1.84 -1.00 -19.38
CA PRO A 184 -1.82 -0.10 -18.25
C PRO A 184 -2.39 1.26 -18.67
N VAL A 185 -3.19 1.86 -17.79
CA VAL A 185 -3.77 3.20 -17.96
C VAL A 185 -3.47 4.01 -16.71
N ASP A 186 -2.87 5.18 -16.90
CA ASP A 186 -2.61 6.14 -15.82
C ASP A 186 -3.63 7.28 -15.90
N ILE A 187 -4.46 7.42 -14.87
CA ILE A 187 -5.44 8.51 -14.77
C ILE A 187 -5.06 9.39 -13.59
N GLY A 188 -4.35 10.48 -13.89
CA GLY A 188 -3.71 11.28 -12.85
C GLY A 188 -2.60 10.50 -12.17
N LYS A 189 -2.73 10.25 -10.85
CA LYS A 189 -1.78 9.47 -10.04
C LYS A 189 -2.30 8.06 -9.69
N LEU A 190 -3.39 7.63 -10.33
CA LEU A 190 -3.99 6.32 -10.13
C LEU A 190 -3.52 5.36 -11.20
N GLU A 191 -2.80 4.33 -10.77
CA GLU A 191 -2.39 3.22 -11.62
C GLU A 191 -3.58 2.28 -11.81
N SER A 192 -3.86 1.93 -13.06
CA SER A 192 -4.97 1.06 -13.42
C SER A 192 -4.61 0.17 -14.61
N VAL A 193 -5.29 -0.98 -14.72
CA VAL A 193 -5.19 -1.85 -15.90
C VAL A 193 -6.56 -1.92 -16.53
N GLU A 194 -6.62 -1.64 -17.82
CA GLU A 194 -7.83 -1.82 -18.62
C GLU A 194 -7.75 -3.15 -19.36
N VAL A 195 -8.83 -3.92 -19.28
CA VAL A 195 -9.02 -5.20 -19.94
C VAL A 195 -10.27 -5.08 -20.82
N GLN A 196 -10.12 -5.38 -22.10
CA GLN A 196 -11.23 -5.49 -23.03
C GLN A 196 -11.46 -6.95 -23.40
N GLN A 197 -12.68 -7.42 -23.18
CA GLN A 197 -13.12 -8.78 -23.50
C GLN A 197 -14.22 -8.72 -24.56
N LYS A 198 -14.08 -9.53 -25.61
CA LYS A 198 -15.14 -9.81 -26.57
C LYS A 198 -15.88 -11.04 -26.06
N VAL A 199 -17.13 -10.86 -25.65
CA VAL A 199 -17.97 -11.97 -25.16
C VAL A 199 -18.52 -12.74 -26.35
N ASN A 200 -19.03 -12.02 -27.36
CA ASN A 200 -19.45 -12.56 -28.66
C ASN A 200 -19.38 -11.44 -29.72
N GLU A 201 -19.93 -11.65 -30.92
CA GLU A 201 -19.88 -10.62 -31.98
C GLU A 201 -20.67 -9.34 -31.66
N GLU A 202 -21.69 -9.45 -30.81
CA GLU A 202 -22.60 -8.35 -30.48
C GLU A 202 -22.27 -7.69 -29.14
N PHE A 203 -21.48 -8.33 -28.27
CA PHE A 203 -21.25 -7.90 -26.91
C PHE A 203 -19.76 -7.89 -26.54
N TYR A 204 -19.35 -6.73 -26.02
CA TYR A 204 -18.02 -6.49 -25.49
C TYR A 204 -18.14 -6.00 -24.06
N MET A 205 -17.08 -6.22 -23.29
CA MET A 205 -16.91 -5.70 -21.95
C MET A 205 -15.58 -4.96 -21.87
N LYS A 206 -15.60 -3.72 -21.37
CA LYS A 206 -14.40 -2.98 -21.01
C LYS A 206 -14.38 -2.86 -19.49
N THR A 207 -13.32 -3.34 -18.85
CA THR A 207 -13.16 -3.33 -17.40
C THR A 207 -11.86 -2.64 -17.03
N ARG A 208 -11.91 -1.69 -16.11
CA ARG A 208 -10.73 -1.03 -15.55
C ARG A 208 -10.62 -1.33 -14.06
N VAL A 209 -9.47 -1.85 -13.68
CA VAL A 209 -9.17 -2.30 -12.31
C VAL A 209 -8.23 -1.30 -11.64
N TYR A 210 -8.45 -1.03 -10.36
CA TYR A 210 -7.65 -0.12 -9.54
C TYR A 210 -7.35 -0.74 -8.18
N ILE A 211 -6.25 -0.30 -7.54
CA ILE A 211 -5.93 -0.61 -6.15
C ILE A 211 -5.72 0.72 -5.40
N VAL A 212 -6.52 0.96 -4.35
CA VAL A 212 -6.41 2.16 -3.49
C VAL A 212 -6.45 1.73 -2.03
N ALA A 213 -5.47 2.19 -1.23
CA ALA A 213 -5.42 1.99 0.22
C ALA A 213 -5.86 0.58 0.66
N ASP A 214 -5.30 -0.45 0.00
CA ASP A 214 -5.54 -1.87 0.26
C ASP A 214 -6.86 -2.49 -0.24
N LYS A 215 -7.72 -1.70 -0.88
CA LYS A 215 -8.96 -2.15 -1.54
C LYS A 215 -8.78 -2.27 -3.05
N ILE A 216 -9.54 -3.17 -3.65
CA ILE A 216 -9.61 -3.32 -5.11
C ILE A 216 -10.90 -2.70 -5.60
N TYR A 217 -10.81 -1.95 -6.69
CA TYR A 217 -11.96 -1.39 -7.37
C TYR A 217 -12.00 -1.84 -8.83
N SER A 218 -13.20 -1.99 -9.38
CA SER A 218 -13.42 -2.33 -10.78
C SER A 218 -14.53 -1.45 -11.34
N ALA A 219 -14.24 -0.73 -12.43
CA ALA A 219 -15.24 -0.05 -13.24
C ALA A 219 -15.41 -0.85 -14.55
N ALA A 220 -16.59 -1.38 -14.82
CA ALA A 220 -16.87 -2.16 -16.01
C ALA A 220 -18.05 -1.58 -16.79
N VAL A 221 -17.97 -1.66 -18.11
CA VAL A 221 -19.09 -1.40 -19.02
C VAL A 221 -19.28 -2.61 -19.92
N MET A 222 -20.53 -2.96 -20.20
CA MET A 222 -20.88 -4.05 -21.09
C MET A 222 -21.96 -3.60 -22.07
N GLY A 223 -21.78 -3.92 -23.35
CA GLY A 223 -22.74 -3.57 -24.40
C GLY A 223 -22.18 -3.82 -25.79
N SER A 224 -22.90 -3.35 -26.80
CA SER A 224 -22.44 -3.49 -28.19
C SER A 224 -21.22 -2.63 -28.49
N PRO A 225 -20.34 -3.03 -29.43
CA PRO A 225 -19.16 -2.25 -29.81
C PRO A 225 -19.48 -0.79 -30.10
N LYS A 226 -20.57 -0.55 -30.85
CA LYS A 226 -21.05 0.78 -31.21
C LYS A 226 -21.42 1.62 -29.99
N ASN A 227 -21.96 1.00 -28.95
CA ASN A 227 -22.34 1.70 -27.73
C ASN A 227 -21.16 1.93 -26.78
N LEU A 228 -20.14 1.06 -26.82
CA LEU A 228 -18.95 1.18 -25.97
C LEU A 228 -18.00 2.31 -26.36
N ASP A 229 -18.18 2.90 -27.54
CA ASP A 229 -17.39 4.03 -28.03
C ASP A 229 -18.15 5.38 -27.87
N LYS A 230 -19.33 5.35 -27.24
CA LYS A 230 -20.10 6.56 -26.92
C LYS A 230 -19.40 7.43 -25.86
N GLN A 231 -19.71 8.73 -25.89
CA GLN A 231 -19.14 9.72 -24.97
C GLN A 231 -19.47 9.41 -23.51
N GLU A 232 -20.63 8.81 -23.24
CA GLU A 232 -21.14 8.45 -21.91
C GLU A 232 -20.25 7.41 -21.23
N VAL A 233 -19.78 6.41 -21.99
CA VAL A 233 -18.83 5.40 -21.50
C VAL A 233 -17.52 6.05 -21.11
N ARG A 234 -17.02 6.97 -21.94
CA ARG A 234 -15.81 7.73 -21.63
C ARG A 234 -15.99 8.59 -20.38
N LYS A 235 -17.11 9.31 -20.24
CA LYS A 235 -17.45 10.12 -19.05
C LYS A 235 -17.51 9.26 -17.78
N PHE A 236 -18.09 8.07 -17.85
CA PHE A 236 -18.13 7.14 -16.72
C PHE A 236 -16.71 6.79 -16.24
N PHE A 237 -15.84 6.38 -17.16
CA PHE A 237 -14.45 6.05 -16.84
C PHE A 237 -13.62 7.26 -16.35
N GLU A 238 -13.88 8.45 -16.89
CA GLU A 238 -13.24 9.71 -16.45
C GLU A 238 -13.78 10.21 -15.10
N SER A 239 -14.97 9.77 -14.69
CA SER A 239 -15.56 10.15 -13.39
C SER A 239 -14.90 9.45 -12.19
N VAL A 240 -14.07 8.44 -12.42
CA VAL A 240 -13.43 7.66 -11.37
C VAL A 240 -12.32 8.47 -10.70
N HIS A 241 -12.46 8.75 -9.40
CA HIS A 241 -11.48 9.55 -8.65
C HIS A 241 -11.40 9.12 -7.17
N ILE A 242 -10.30 9.49 -6.50
CA ILE A 242 -10.13 9.28 -5.06
C ILE A 242 -10.86 10.39 -4.31
N GLU A 243 -11.70 9.98 -3.35
CA GLU A 243 -12.28 10.85 -2.33
C GLU A 243 -11.64 10.51 -0.97
N LYS A 244 -11.34 11.54 -0.18
CA LYS A 244 -10.82 11.38 1.18
C LYS A 244 -12.02 11.31 2.14
N GLN A 245 -12.28 10.15 2.73
CA GLN A 245 -13.18 10.09 3.87
C GLN A 245 -12.47 10.67 5.09
N ASP A 246 -13.02 11.75 5.62
CA ASP A 246 -12.71 12.14 6.98
C ASP A 246 -13.24 11.05 7.91
N THR A 247 -12.36 10.52 8.76
CA THR A 247 -12.72 9.52 9.76
C THR A 247 -13.92 10.07 10.55
N PRO A 248 -15.03 9.33 10.68
CA PRO A 248 -16.12 9.77 11.53
C PRO A 248 -15.51 10.05 12.91
N LYS A 249 -15.66 11.28 13.41
CA LYS A 249 -15.52 11.49 14.85
C LYS A 249 -16.52 10.52 15.46
N GLU A 250 -16.07 9.60 16.31
CA GLU A 250 -16.96 8.90 17.21
C GLU A 250 -17.92 9.96 17.76
N ARG A 251 -19.21 9.78 17.49
CA ARG A 251 -20.21 10.52 18.24
C ARG A 251 -20.00 10.02 19.65
N ASP A 252 -19.46 10.89 20.50
CA ASP A 252 -19.65 10.77 21.93
C ASP A 252 -21.18 10.77 22.11
N ASP A 253 -21.73 9.57 22.28
CA ASP A 253 -23.13 9.36 22.65
C ASP A 253 -23.26 9.84 24.10
N ASP A 254 -23.66 11.11 24.27
CA ASP A 254 -24.22 11.67 25.52
C ASP A 254 -25.74 11.43 25.59
#